data_AF-A0A7L4TLN4-F1
#
_entry.id   AF-A0A7L4TLN4-F1
#
_cell.length_a   1.000
_cell.length_b   1.000
_cell.length_c   1.000
_cell.angle_alpha   90.00
_cell.angle_beta   90.00
_cell.angle_gamma   90.00
#
_symmetry.space_group_name_H-M   'P 1'
#
loop_
_entity.id
_entity.type
_entity.pdbx_description
1 polymer ?
#
loop_
_entity_poly.entity_id
_entity_poly.type
_entity_poly.pdbx_seq_one_letter_code
_entity_poly.pdbx_strand_id
1 'polypeptide(L)' 'THGTGCTYAAAIAAELAKGRSIKDSVQTAKLFITEAIRHSLSIGEGIGPTNHHAYKNSLL' A
#
# COMPACT_ATOMS: atom_id res chain seq x y z
N THR A 1 9.01 -5.34 -8.10
CA THR A 1 7.91 -5.76 -7.22
C THR A 1 6.61 -5.61 -7.99
N HIS A 2 5.69 -6.56 -7.89
CA HIS A 2 4.41 -6.52 -8.59
C HIS A 2 3.33 -5.83 -7.74
N GLY A 3 2.39 -5.12 -8.38
CA GLY A 3 1.21 -4.55 -7.71
C GLY A 3 1.34 -3.11 -7.20
N THR A 4 2.55 -2.51 -7.20
CA THR A 4 2.79 -1.22 -6.54
C THR A 4 1.86 -0.10 -6.96
N GLY A 5 1.72 0.14 -8.26
CA GLY A 5 0.89 1.22 -8.78
C GLY A 5 -0.59 1.01 -8.47
N CYS A 6 -1.09 -0.21 -8.70
CA CYS A 6 -2.48 -0.57 -8.43
C CYS A 6 -2.82 -0.42 -6.95
N THR A 7 -1.97 -0.95 -6.07
CA THR A 7 -2.14 -0.89 -4.62
C THR A 7 -2.08 0.56 -4.12
N TYR A 8 -1.16 1.36 -4.63
CA TYR A 8 -1.05 2.78 -4.28
C TYR A 8 -2.29 3.57 -4.72
N ALA A 9 -2.75 3.41 -5.96
CA ALA A 9 -3.94 4.06 -6.47
C ALA A 9 -5.21 3.62 -5.71
N ALA A 10 -5.34 2.33 -5.40
CA ALA A 10 -6.44 1.79 -4.61
C ALA A 10 -6.46 2.38 -3.19
N ALA A 11 -5.30 2.53 -2.54
CA ALA A 11 -5.20 3.16 -1.23
C ALA A 11 -5.61 4.65 -1.26
N ILE A 12 -5.21 5.41 -2.29
CA ILE A 12 -5.66 6.80 -2.47
C ILE A 12 -7.18 6.86 -2.61
N ALA A 13 -7.75 6.02 -3.49
CA ALA A 13 -9.18 5.97 -3.72
C ALA A 13 -9.96 5.63 -2.44
N ALA A 14 -9.44 4.68 -1.64
CA ALA A 14 -10.05 4.31 -0.37
C ALA A 14 -10.01 5.43 0.68
N GLU A 15 -8.91 6.17 0.80
CA GLU A 15 -8.81 7.31 1.73
C GLU A 15 -9.69 8.49 1.29
N LEU A 16 -9.80 8.75 -0.01
CA LEU A 16 -10.75 9.72 -0.56
C LEU A 16 -12.19 9.33 -0.26
N ALA A 17 -12.55 8.05 -0.41
CA ALA A 17 -13.88 7.55 -0.08
C ALA A 17 -14.22 7.67 1.42
N LYS A 18 -13.21 7.75 2.30
CA LYS A 18 -13.37 8.06 3.73
C LYS A 18 -13.53 9.55 4.02
N GLY A 19 -13.50 10.42 3.00
CA GLY A 19 -13.66 11.87 3.13
C GLY A 19 -12.37 12.62 3.47
N ARG A 20 -11.19 12.00 3.31
CA ARG A 20 -9.91 12.69 3.54
C ARG A 20 -9.56 13.67 2.41
N SER A 21 -8.75 14.68 2.73
CA SER A 21 -8.19 15.58 1.73
C SER A 21 -7.30 14.82 0.74
N ILE A 22 -7.14 15.33 -0.49
CA ILE A 22 -6.23 14.73 -1.48
C ILE A 22 -4.82 14.54 -0.90
N LYS A 23 -4.31 15.57 -0.21
CA LYS A 23 -2.97 15.54 0.39
C LYS A 23 -2.84 14.42 1.42
N ASP A 24 -3.80 14.31 2.34
CA ASP A 24 -3.78 13.28 3.39
C ASP A 24 -3.94 11.88 2.80
N SER A 25 -4.83 11.72 1.82
CA SER A 25 -5.04 10.45 1.11
C SER A 25 -3.77 9.96 0.42
N VAL A 26 -3.07 10.86 -0.28
CA VAL A 26 -1.79 10.56 -0.94
C VAL A 26 -0.72 10.20 0.09
N GLN A 27 -0.64 10.94 1.21
CA GLN A 27 0.33 10.68 2.27
C GLN A 27 0.09 9.33 2.94
N THR A 28 -1.16 9.00 3.30
CA THR A 28 -1.51 7.68 3.87
C THR A 28 -1.25 6.55 2.88
N ALA A 29 -1.63 6.72 1.61
CA ALA A 29 -1.34 5.71 0.58
C ALA A 29 0.17 5.49 0.39
N LYS A 30 0.99 6.53 0.55
CA LYS A 30 2.45 6.43 0.43
C LYS A 30 3.05 5.63 1.58
N LEU A 31 2.56 5.82 2.80
CA LEU A 31 2.96 4.99 3.94
C LEU A 31 2.51 3.54 3.75
N PHE A 32 1.25 3.33 3.34
CA PHE A 32 0.69 2.01 3.06
C PHE A 32 1.55 1.22 2.05
N ILE A 33 1.85 1.82 0.91
CA ILE A 33 2.59 1.12 -0.14
C ILE A 33 4.05 0.87 0.25
N THR A 34 4.65 1.78 1.04
CA THR A 34 6.04 1.62 1.50
C THR A 34 6.17 0.38 2.39
N GLU A 35 5.25 0.19 3.33
CA GLU A 35 5.23 -1.00 4.18
C GLU A 35 4.87 -2.27 3.41
N ALA A 36 3.96 -2.16 2.44
CA ALA A 36 3.62 -3.28 1.56
C ALA A 36 4.81 -3.75 0.70
N ILE A 37 5.70 -2.85 0.30
CA ILE A 37 6.96 -3.18 -0.40
C ILE A 37 7.99 -3.74 0.59
N ARG A 38 8.18 -3.09 1.74
CA ARG A 38 9.15 -3.52 2.77
C ARG A 38 8.92 -4.95 3.21
N HIS A 39 7.66 -5.35 3.33
CA HIS A 39 7.24 -6.68 3.77
C HIS A 39 6.69 -7.52 2.60
N SER A 40 7.17 -7.29 1.38
CA SER A 40 6.77 -8.05 0.19
C SER A 40 6.89 -9.56 0.39
N LEU A 41 5.98 -10.32 -0.21
CA LEU A 41 5.93 -11.77 -0.03
C LEU A 41 6.86 -12.46 -1.04
N SER A 42 7.65 -13.44 -0.58
CA SER A 42 8.48 -14.27 -1.48
C SER A 42 7.65 -15.43 -2.04
N ILE A 43 6.75 -15.13 -2.97
CA ILE A 43 5.84 -16.10 -3.60
C ILE A 43 6.07 -16.10 -5.12
N GLY A 44 6.25 -17.30 -5.68
CA GLY A 44 6.56 -17.52 -7.10
C GLY A 44 8.05 -17.38 -7.42
N GLU A 45 8.39 -17.59 -8.68
CA GLU A 45 9.78 -17.61 -9.18
C GLU A 45 10.33 -16.21 -9.55
N GLY A 46 9.53 -15.14 -9.38
CA GLY A 46 9.86 -13.77 -9.79
C GLY A 46 9.95 -12.77 -8.63
N ILE A 47 9.93 -11.47 -8.95
CA ILE A 47 9.88 -10.44 -7.90
C ILE A 47 8.48 -10.44 -7.28
N GLY A 48 8.39 -10.88 -6.02
CA GLY A 48 7.16 -11.08 -5.29
C GLY A 48 6.19 -9.88 -5.23
N PRO A 49 4.90 -10.15 -4.94
CA PRO A 49 3.88 -9.11 -4.83
C PRO A 49 4.05 -8.26 -3.56
N THR A 50 3.49 -7.05 -3.58
CA THR A 50 3.33 -6.24 -2.38
C THR A 50 2.43 -6.92 -1.34
N ASN A 51 2.76 -6.76 -0.06
CA ASN A 51 1.98 -7.30 1.05
C ASN A 51 0.97 -6.27 1.57
N HIS A 52 -0.29 -6.41 1.14
CA HIS A 52 -1.39 -5.51 1.50
C HIS A 52 -1.72 -5.48 3.01
N HIS A 53 -1.29 -6.47 3.79
CA HIS A 53 -1.54 -6.53 5.22
C HIS A 53 -0.47 -5.81 6.06
N ALA A 54 0.69 -5.52 5.47
CA ALA A 54 1.87 -5.03 6.18
C ALA A 54 1.62 -3.72 6.93
N TYR A 55 0.86 -2.80 6.33
CA TYR A 55 0.60 -1.49 6.91
C TYR A 55 -0.18 -1.53 8.23
N LYS A 56 -1.04 -2.52 8.43
CA LYS A 56 -1.79 -2.65 9.68
C LYS A 56 -0.86 -3.02 10.86
N ASN A 57 0.17 -3.82 10.57
CA ASN A 57 1.12 -4.28 11.57
C ASN A 57 2.14 -3.19 11.95
N SER A 58 2.38 -2.20 11.08
CA SER A 58 3.27 -1.06 11.39
C SER A 58 2.62 0.02 12.26
N LEU A 59 1.32 -0.10 12.56
CA LEU A 59 0.56 0.84 13.40
C LEU A 59 0.33 0.31 14.83
N LEU A 60 0.80 -0.90 15.13
CA LEU A 60 0.78 -1.56 16.45
C LEU A 60 2.20 -1.61 17.02
#